data_AF-A0A5E3X889-F1
#
_entry.id   AF-A0A5E3X889-F1
#
_cell.length_a   1.000
_cell.length_b   1.000
_cell.length_c   1.000
_cell.angle_alpha   90.00
_cell.angle_beta   90.00
_cell.angle_gamma   90.00
#
_symmetry.space_group_name_H-M   'P 1'
#
loop_
_entity.id
_entity.type
_entity.pdbx_description
1 polymer ?
#
loop_
_entity_poly.entity_id
_entity_poly.type
_entity_poly.pdbx_seq_one_letter_code
_entity_poly.pdbx_strand_id
1 'polypeptide(L)'
;MLQSVIISVMPERIEGFGSALFKLLGKLSKEHCSATPPLSASFEQSVKLLISALDICLVGAIHLPPDNRRFLTSALTMLVEKSQSPTMCKYLLALGRTWAFQKNEPYPPTKDKATFLQRMATLETRGEMFFNSYLELIYDIYIEPSLRRSDLTVKLEQSFLLGCRARDIVLREKFVDLLDASVPRTLASRLVYIIGMQSWEPLADHYWIPAALHLLLGAVDLDADQLASRKPSSSMPAGAVLPARRVGDIVLPLKHMLIIDPNVVHDVWMSAFPAAWKSLSRRDQVDVTHHLISVLSREYHARQAEKRPNVIQTLLTSINLCIPALVLPPHVIKFLAKTFGAWHAGMELLQTMDLVLEEDPSIRDTIPDSLAELYAELAEEDQFYGLWRRCSLHNDTNIAVSFEQNGMWTQVAAMYEAAQQKTRSGTLPYAESEYIFWEDHWILAQEKLQQWVILHDYAHNDNNPELLLESAWRTKNWSQDWETIQEQVETLPSYGTLCRRVFESFLALIRPTPLQEKNIEFMRVLEDGMQLALRKWVALPSHMSSAHIPLHHHFQQFVELQEAVQIFGSLASTNETNLEKKSSELKLVLQAWRE
;
A
#
# COMPACT_ATOMS: atom_id res chain seq x y z
N MET A 1 47.29 20.21 -15.14
CA MET A 1 48.74 19.94 -14.97
C MET A 1 49.01 18.61 -14.27
N LEU A 2 48.40 18.28 -13.12
CA LEU A 2 48.56 16.97 -12.45
C LEU A 2 48.03 15.77 -13.26
N GLN A 3 46.85 15.93 -13.88
CA GLN A 3 46.17 14.88 -14.66
C GLN A 3 46.94 14.49 -15.93
N SER A 4 47.64 15.44 -16.57
CA SER A 4 48.30 15.24 -17.87
C SER A 4 49.79 14.91 -17.79
N VAL A 5 50.47 15.18 -16.66
CA VAL A 5 51.93 15.06 -16.57
C VAL A 5 52.42 13.97 -15.61
N ILE A 6 51.65 13.64 -14.55
CA ILE A 6 52.14 12.73 -13.49
C ILE A 6 51.30 11.46 -13.38
N ILE A 7 49.96 11.56 -13.38
CA ILE A 7 49.09 10.40 -13.07
C ILE A 7 48.79 9.54 -14.30
N SER A 8 48.69 10.13 -15.50
CA SER A 8 48.59 9.37 -16.76
C SER A 8 49.88 8.64 -17.14
N VAL A 9 51.03 9.07 -16.59
CA VAL A 9 52.37 8.56 -16.89
C VAL A 9 52.92 7.65 -15.77
N MET A 10 52.59 7.92 -14.50
CA MET A 10 52.94 7.11 -13.32
C MET A 10 51.80 7.08 -12.29
N PRO A 11 50.75 6.26 -12.49
CA PRO A 11 49.56 6.23 -11.64
C PRO A 11 49.82 5.83 -10.17
N GLU A 12 50.95 5.16 -9.89
CA GLU A 12 51.40 4.77 -8.54
C GLU A 12 51.69 5.96 -7.61
N ARG A 13 52.04 7.13 -8.16
CA ARG A 13 52.39 8.32 -7.35
C ARG A 13 51.20 8.94 -6.62
N ILE A 14 49.98 8.48 -6.89
CA ILE A 14 48.76 8.95 -6.22
C ILE A 14 48.73 8.56 -4.74
N GLU A 15 49.42 7.48 -4.34
CA GLU A 15 49.43 6.95 -2.98
C GLU A 15 49.94 7.99 -1.95
N GLY A 16 51.03 8.69 -2.29
CA GLY A 16 51.62 9.74 -1.44
C GLY A 16 50.72 10.96 -1.22
N PHE A 17 49.74 11.19 -2.09
CA PHE A 17 48.79 12.32 -2.00
C PHE A 17 47.39 11.90 -1.56
N GLY A 18 47.15 10.58 -1.36
CA GLY A 18 45.82 10.03 -1.11
C GLY A 18 45.11 10.70 0.07
N SER A 19 45.77 10.83 1.23
CA SER A 19 45.14 11.41 2.44
C SER A 19 44.63 12.85 2.24
N ALA A 20 45.41 13.70 1.56
CA ALA A 20 45.01 15.09 1.29
C ALA A 20 43.92 15.16 0.22
N LEU A 21 44.04 14.37 -0.85
CA LEU A 21 43.09 14.28 -1.94
C LEU A 21 41.71 13.80 -1.46
N PHE A 22 41.66 12.80 -0.59
CA PHE A 22 40.39 12.27 -0.07
C PHE A 22 39.74 13.17 0.98
N LYS A 23 40.52 13.88 1.79
CA LYS A 23 40.00 14.96 2.65
C LYS A 23 39.36 16.07 1.80
N LEU A 24 40.02 16.46 0.71
CA LEU A 24 39.48 17.45 -0.24
C LEU A 24 38.22 16.92 -0.92
N LEU A 25 38.24 15.69 -1.46
CA LEU A 25 37.09 15.07 -2.11
C LEU A 25 35.89 14.96 -1.16
N GLY A 26 36.13 14.55 0.09
CA GLY A 26 35.10 14.48 1.12
C GLY A 26 34.48 15.83 1.44
N LYS A 27 35.32 16.87 1.56
CA LYS A 27 34.87 18.25 1.79
C LYS A 27 34.04 18.75 0.61
N LEU A 28 34.57 18.66 -0.61
CA LEU A 28 33.88 19.11 -1.83
C LEU A 28 32.57 18.37 -2.07
N SER A 29 32.53 17.05 -1.84
CA SER A 29 31.31 16.25 -2.01
C SER A 29 30.23 16.63 -1.00
N LYS A 30 30.62 16.87 0.26
CA LYS A 30 29.68 17.32 1.31
C LYS A 30 29.16 18.73 1.02
N GLU A 31 30.05 19.66 0.70
CA GLU A 31 29.69 21.04 0.36
C GLU A 31 28.72 21.07 -0.83
N HIS A 32 29.04 20.32 -1.89
CA HIS A 32 28.18 20.17 -3.08
C HIS A 32 26.77 19.64 -2.73
N CYS A 33 26.70 18.56 -1.94
CA CYS A 33 25.42 17.97 -1.55
C CYS A 33 24.62 18.81 -0.55
N SER A 34 25.29 19.69 0.22
CA SER A 34 24.66 20.59 1.19
C SER A 34 24.22 21.93 0.59
N ALA A 35 24.74 22.29 -0.58
CA ALA A 35 24.43 23.55 -1.22
C ALA A 35 22.99 23.53 -1.78
N THR A 36 22.12 24.37 -1.20
CA THR A 36 20.77 24.61 -1.71
C THR A 36 20.84 25.51 -2.96
N PRO A 37 20.22 25.14 -4.08
CA PRO A 37 20.17 26.00 -5.28
C PRO A 37 19.50 27.35 -4.94
N PRO A 38 20.00 28.48 -5.52
CA PRO A 38 20.19 28.67 -6.95
C PRO A 38 21.62 28.42 -7.45
N LEU A 39 21.72 27.88 -8.67
CA LEU A 39 22.95 27.59 -9.42
C LEU A 39 23.75 28.88 -9.69
N SER A 40 24.52 29.35 -8.71
CA SER A 40 25.47 30.46 -8.92
C SER A 40 26.64 30.02 -9.79
N ALA A 41 27.29 30.96 -10.50
CA ALA A 41 28.51 30.66 -11.27
C ALA A 41 29.63 30.03 -10.41
N SER A 42 29.66 30.35 -9.12
CA SER A 42 30.56 29.74 -8.12
C SER A 42 30.25 28.24 -7.91
N PHE A 43 28.97 27.87 -7.88
CA PHE A 43 28.56 26.47 -7.75
C PHE A 43 28.98 25.63 -8.97
N GLU A 44 28.81 26.16 -10.19
CA GLU A 44 29.27 25.46 -11.40
C GLU A 44 30.79 25.26 -11.45
N GLN A 45 31.57 26.24 -10.98
CA GLN A 45 33.02 26.11 -10.85
C GLN A 45 33.39 25.02 -9.84
N SER A 46 32.71 24.97 -8.68
CA SER A 46 32.88 23.91 -7.68
C SER A 46 32.55 22.52 -8.24
N VAL A 47 31.51 22.38 -9.06
CA VAL A 47 31.18 21.12 -9.75
C VAL A 47 32.30 20.69 -10.70
N LYS A 48 32.85 21.61 -11.49
CA LYS A 48 33.98 21.31 -12.39
C LYS A 48 35.24 20.88 -11.63
N LEU A 49 35.53 21.54 -10.51
CA LEU A 49 36.64 21.18 -9.62
C LEU A 49 36.44 19.79 -9.02
N LEU A 50 35.22 19.47 -8.57
CA LEU A 50 34.87 18.16 -8.04
C LEU A 50 35.00 17.05 -9.10
N ILE A 51 34.52 17.29 -10.32
CA ILE A 51 34.70 16.35 -11.45
C ILE A 51 36.19 16.12 -11.73
N SER A 52 36.99 17.18 -11.77
CA SER A 52 38.44 17.06 -11.99
C SER A 52 39.15 16.27 -10.88
N ALA A 53 38.72 16.46 -9.62
CA ALA A 53 39.23 15.70 -8.48
C ALA A 53 38.85 14.22 -8.56
N LEU A 54 37.62 13.91 -9.01
CA LEU A 54 37.15 12.54 -9.23
C LEU A 54 37.94 11.86 -10.35
N ASP A 55 38.14 12.51 -11.49
CA ASP A 55 38.92 11.94 -12.60
C ASP A 55 40.34 11.57 -12.15
N ILE A 56 40.98 12.45 -11.36
CA ILE A 56 42.30 12.18 -10.77
C ILE A 56 42.27 10.94 -9.87
N CYS A 57 41.27 10.83 -8.98
CA CYS A 57 41.11 9.68 -8.09
C CYS A 57 40.85 8.38 -8.87
N LEU A 58 40.06 8.46 -9.94
CA LEU A 58 39.61 7.31 -10.74
C LEU A 58 40.75 6.72 -11.59
N VAL A 59 41.59 7.55 -12.20
CA VAL A 59 42.75 7.07 -12.98
C VAL A 59 43.74 6.28 -12.12
N GLY A 60 43.96 6.71 -10.87
CA GLY A 60 44.85 6.03 -9.93
C GLY A 60 44.17 5.01 -9.02
N ALA A 61 42.88 4.70 -9.24
CA ALA A 61 42.05 4.05 -8.24
C ALA A 61 42.57 2.67 -7.79
N ILE A 62 43.20 1.91 -8.69
CA ILE A 62 43.73 0.57 -8.42
C ILE A 62 44.92 0.63 -7.45
N HIS A 63 45.72 1.69 -7.53
CA HIS A 63 46.92 1.90 -6.71
C HIS A 63 46.61 2.53 -5.35
N LEU A 64 45.35 2.84 -5.08
CA LEU A 64 44.93 3.40 -3.80
C LEU A 64 44.81 2.32 -2.73
N PRO A 65 45.12 2.66 -1.45
CA PRO A 65 44.84 1.80 -0.32
C PRO A 65 43.36 1.37 -0.27
N PRO A 66 43.05 0.16 0.25
CA PRO A 66 41.67 -0.36 0.32
C PRO A 66 40.66 0.60 0.94
N ASP A 67 41.04 1.29 2.02
CA ASP A 67 40.16 2.23 2.73
C ASP A 67 39.84 3.46 1.87
N ASN A 68 40.82 3.95 1.11
CA ASN A 68 40.64 5.07 0.21
C ASN A 68 39.76 4.69 -1.00
N ARG A 69 39.88 3.46 -1.52
CA ARG A 69 38.99 2.92 -2.57
C ARG A 69 37.55 2.83 -2.09
N ARG A 70 37.32 2.36 -0.85
CA ARG A 70 35.99 2.34 -0.23
C ARG A 70 35.41 3.74 -0.06
N PHE A 71 36.24 4.70 0.36
CA PHE A 71 35.84 6.08 0.48
C PHE A 71 35.45 6.68 -0.88
N LEU A 72 36.23 6.42 -1.95
CA LEU A 72 35.91 6.87 -3.30
C LEU A 72 34.56 6.32 -3.78
N THR A 73 34.32 5.02 -3.62
CA THR A 73 33.05 4.38 -3.97
C THR A 73 31.89 4.98 -3.16
N SER A 74 32.09 5.22 -1.86
CA SER A 74 31.08 5.85 -0.99
C SER A 74 30.77 7.30 -1.41
N ALA A 75 31.80 8.09 -1.72
CA ALA A 75 31.63 9.45 -2.21
C ALA A 75 30.86 9.50 -3.55
N LEU A 76 31.20 8.62 -4.49
CA LEU A 76 30.50 8.50 -5.77
C LEU A 76 29.04 8.08 -5.59
N THR A 77 28.77 7.15 -4.68
CA THR A 77 27.41 6.71 -4.34
C THR A 77 26.61 7.86 -3.73
N MET A 78 27.19 8.62 -2.79
CA MET A 78 26.56 9.80 -2.20
C MET A 78 26.24 10.87 -3.25
N LEU A 79 27.18 11.14 -4.17
CA LEU A 79 26.97 12.09 -5.25
C LEU A 79 25.87 11.64 -6.19
N VAL A 80 25.81 10.34 -6.51
CA VAL A 80 24.71 9.75 -7.28
C VAL A 80 23.37 9.95 -6.59
N GLU A 81 23.28 9.83 -5.26
CA GLU A 81 22.01 9.93 -4.52
C GLU A 81 21.55 11.36 -4.24
N LYS A 82 22.48 12.31 -4.06
CA LYS A 82 22.16 13.66 -3.54
C LYS A 82 22.41 14.80 -4.52
N SER A 83 23.22 14.61 -5.56
CA SER A 83 23.58 15.70 -6.47
C SER A 83 22.38 16.17 -7.29
N GLN A 84 22.04 17.45 -7.16
CA GLN A 84 21.04 18.14 -8.00
C GLN A 84 21.64 18.79 -9.26
N SER A 85 22.98 18.76 -9.43
CA SER A 85 23.63 19.38 -10.60
C SER A 85 23.44 18.53 -11.86
N PRO A 86 22.89 19.09 -12.96
CA PRO A 86 22.78 18.42 -14.25
C PRO A 86 24.12 17.93 -14.80
N THR A 87 25.17 18.75 -14.68
CA THR A 87 26.53 18.44 -15.17
C THR A 87 27.12 17.24 -14.44
N MET A 88 26.96 17.19 -13.12
CA MET A 88 27.41 16.06 -12.32
C MET A 88 26.62 14.78 -12.65
N CYS A 89 25.30 14.88 -12.84
CA CYS A 89 24.49 13.71 -13.20
C CYS A 89 24.91 13.12 -14.56
N LYS A 90 25.17 13.96 -15.57
CA LYS A 90 25.70 13.52 -16.88
C LYS A 90 27.06 12.83 -16.75
N TYR A 91 27.95 13.40 -15.94
CA TYR A 91 29.26 12.81 -15.68
C TYR A 91 29.14 11.42 -15.03
N LEU A 92 28.30 11.28 -13.99
CA LEU A 92 28.09 10.01 -13.29
C LEU A 92 27.43 8.95 -14.19
N LEU A 93 26.53 9.34 -15.11
CA LEU A 93 25.97 8.46 -16.14
C LEU A 93 27.03 7.97 -17.12
N ALA A 94 27.89 8.86 -17.61
CA ALA A 94 29.00 8.48 -18.48
C ALA A 94 29.99 7.54 -17.77
N LEU A 95 30.27 7.79 -16.49
CA LEU A 95 31.11 6.93 -15.66
C LEU A 95 30.48 5.54 -15.48
N GLY A 96 29.18 5.47 -15.13
CA GLY A 96 28.45 4.21 -14.99
C GLY A 96 28.44 3.40 -16.28
N ARG A 97 28.24 4.05 -17.43
CA ARG A 97 28.34 3.41 -18.76
C ARG A 97 29.73 2.84 -19.00
N THR A 98 30.75 3.63 -18.73
CA THR A 98 32.15 3.22 -18.91
C THR A 98 32.48 1.98 -18.05
N TRP A 99 32.13 2.00 -16.77
CA TRP A 99 32.34 0.88 -15.86
C TRP A 99 31.56 -0.39 -16.19
N ALA A 100 30.37 -0.24 -16.78
CA ALA A 100 29.54 -1.38 -17.16
C ALA A 100 30.14 -2.16 -18.34
N PHE A 101 30.69 -1.47 -19.35
CA PHE A 101 31.14 -2.10 -20.61
C PHE A 101 32.65 -2.32 -20.72
N GLN A 102 33.47 -1.67 -19.89
CA GLN A 102 34.91 -1.91 -19.90
C GLN A 102 35.27 -3.31 -19.36
N LYS A 103 35.89 -4.11 -20.22
CA LYS A 103 36.42 -5.43 -19.86
C LYS A 103 37.74 -5.28 -19.09
N ASN A 104 37.92 -6.11 -18.06
CA ASN A 104 39.17 -6.35 -17.32
C ASN A 104 39.71 -5.21 -16.42
N GLU A 105 38.90 -4.23 -16.00
CA GLU A 105 39.32 -3.34 -14.92
C GLU A 105 39.09 -3.97 -13.53
N PRO A 106 40.13 -4.09 -12.67
CA PRO A 106 39.99 -4.65 -11.32
C PRO A 106 39.27 -3.71 -10.34
N TYR A 107 38.97 -2.47 -10.75
CA TYR A 107 38.21 -1.49 -9.98
C TYR A 107 37.15 -0.80 -10.88
N PRO A 108 35.92 -0.56 -10.39
CA PRO A 108 35.38 -1.08 -9.13
C PRO A 108 35.09 -2.59 -9.22
N PRO A 109 35.10 -3.31 -8.09
CA PRO A 109 34.57 -4.68 -8.03
C PRO A 109 33.13 -4.73 -8.55
N THR A 110 32.70 -5.88 -9.11
CA THR A 110 31.33 -6.06 -9.64
C THR A 110 30.23 -5.70 -8.63
N LYS A 111 30.48 -5.94 -7.33
CA LYS A 111 29.56 -5.54 -6.26
C LYS A 111 29.39 -4.02 -6.17
N ASP A 112 30.49 -3.28 -6.24
CA ASP A 112 30.50 -1.82 -6.13
C ASP A 112 29.92 -1.18 -7.40
N LYS A 113 30.25 -1.74 -8.58
CA LYS A 113 29.62 -1.37 -9.86
C LYS A 113 28.10 -1.51 -9.79
N ALA A 114 27.60 -2.67 -9.34
CA ALA A 114 26.17 -2.92 -9.20
C ALA A 114 25.51 -1.95 -8.21
N THR A 115 26.13 -1.73 -7.04
CA THR A 115 25.61 -0.82 -6.02
C THR A 115 25.51 0.61 -6.55
N PHE A 116 26.54 1.09 -7.24
CA PHE A 116 26.55 2.40 -7.88
C PHE A 116 25.40 2.54 -8.87
N LEU A 117 25.26 1.60 -9.81
CA LEU A 117 24.20 1.58 -10.82
C LEU A 117 22.80 1.45 -10.22
N GLN A 118 22.63 0.70 -9.12
CA GLN A 118 21.35 0.64 -8.39
C GLN A 118 20.98 2.00 -7.81
N ARG A 119 21.92 2.72 -7.19
CA ARG A 119 21.64 4.06 -6.62
C ARG A 119 21.32 5.11 -7.68
N MET A 120 21.74 4.90 -8.93
CA MET A 120 21.37 5.78 -10.04
C MET A 120 19.87 5.80 -10.33
N ALA A 121 19.09 4.83 -9.84
CA ALA A 121 17.63 4.87 -9.92
C ALA A 121 17.02 6.15 -9.29
N THR A 122 17.71 6.76 -8.32
CA THR A 122 17.30 8.05 -7.71
C THR A 122 17.21 9.21 -8.70
N LEU A 123 17.81 9.09 -9.89
CA LEU A 123 17.69 10.07 -10.98
C LEU A 123 16.24 10.30 -11.43
N GLU A 124 15.33 9.37 -11.15
CA GLU A 124 13.89 9.56 -11.36
C GLU A 124 13.36 10.85 -10.74
N THR A 125 13.80 11.17 -9.51
CA THR A 125 13.38 12.38 -8.80
C THR A 125 13.89 13.69 -9.41
N ARG A 126 14.84 13.61 -10.36
CA ARG A 126 15.55 14.75 -10.95
C ARG A 126 15.10 15.07 -12.37
N GLY A 127 14.10 14.34 -12.88
CA GLY A 127 13.48 14.58 -14.17
C GLY A 127 13.63 13.41 -15.15
N GLU A 128 12.65 13.32 -16.05
CA GLU A 128 12.48 12.18 -16.95
C GLU A 128 13.66 11.95 -17.89
N MET A 129 14.31 13.02 -18.39
CA MET A 129 15.44 12.86 -19.32
C MET A 129 16.62 12.10 -18.70
N PHE A 130 16.96 12.38 -17.43
CA PHE A 130 18.04 11.68 -16.75
C PHE A 130 17.67 10.24 -16.43
N PHE A 131 16.42 10.01 -16.06
CA PHE A 131 15.93 8.67 -15.78
C PHE A 131 15.87 7.80 -17.05
N ASN A 132 15.40 8.35 -18.18
CA ASN A 132 15.41 7.64 -19.46
C ASN A 132 16.86 7.29 -19.88
N SER A 133 17.81 8.22 -19.73
CA SER A 133 19.23 7.95 -20.02
C SER A 133 19.81 6.84 -19.13
N TYR A 134 19.39 6.78 -17.86
CA TYR A 134 19.75 5.69 -16.95
C TYR A 134 19.15 4.36 -17.39
N LEU A 135 17.86 4.35 -17.73
CA LEU A 135 17.16 3.15 -18.21
C LEU A 135 17.76 2.64 -19.53
N GLU A 136 18.14 3.53 -20.46
CA GLU A 136 18.88 3.13 -21.67
C GLU A 136 20.20 2.43 -21.33
N LEU A 137 20.96 2.95 -20.36
CA LEU A 137 22.16 2.27 -19.88
C LEU A 137 21.84 0.88 -19.30
N ILE A 138 20.80 0.75 -18.49
CA ILE A 138 20.39 -0.55 -17.95
C ILE A 138 19.99 -1.50 -19.08
N TYR A 139 19.23 -1.02 -20.07
CA TYR A 139 18.83 -1.82 -21.23
C TYR A 139 20.05 -2.32 -22.01
N ASP A 140 21.01 -1.43 -22.30
CA ASP A 140 22.24 -1.75 -23.02
C ASP A 140 23.04 -2.84 -22.29
N ILE A 141 23.07 -2.83 -20.96
CA ILE A 141 23.74 -3.85 -20.15
C ILE A 141 23.11 -5.24 -20.34
N TYR A 142 21.79 -5.31 -20.45
CA TYR A 142 21.06 -6.57 -20.57
C TYR A 142 21.11 -7.18 -21.97
N ILE A 143 21.20 -6.35 -23.02
CA ILE A 143 21.34 -6.85 -24.40
C ILE A 143 22.78 -7.25 -24.74
N GLU A 144 23.76 -6.69 -24.05
CA GLU A 144 25.19 -6.93 -24.26
C GLU A 144 25.54 -8.42 -24.09
N PRO A 145 25.99 -9.11 -25.16
CA PRO A 145 26.24 -10.55 -25.13
C PRO A 145 27.25 -10.99 -24.07
N SER A 146 28.24 -10.14 -23.76
CA SER A 146 29.26 -10.45 -22.76
C SER A 146 28.79 -10.35 -21.31
N LEU A 147 27.67 -9.66 -21.06
CA LEU A 147 27.09 -9.44 -19.73
C LEU A 147 25.81 -10.25 -19.50
N ARG A 148 25.28 -10.92 -20.52
CA ARG A 148 24.06 -11.71 -20.43
C ARG A 148 24.17 -12.80 -19.37
N ARG A 149 23.24 -12.81 -18.40
CA ARG A 149 23.23 -13.73 -17.24
C ARG A 149 24.48 -13.64 -16.36
N SER A 150 25.17 -12.50 -16.37
CA SER A 150 26.28 -12.23 -15.46
C SER A 150 25.77 -11.86 -14.06
N ASP A 151 26.64 -11.97 -13.05
CA ASP A 151 26.39 -11.47 -11.68
C ASP A 151 25.93 -10.01 -11.65
N LEU A 152 26.38 -9.20 -12.61
CA LEU A 152 25.95 -7.80 -12.71
C LEU A 152 24.47 -7.71 -13.09
N THR A 153 24.04 -8.44 -14.11
CA THR A 153 22.62 -8.46 -14.52
C THR A 153 21.71 -8.97 -13.41
N VAL A 154 22.09 -10.02 -12.68
CA VAL A 154 21.31 -10.53 -11.53
C VAL A 154 21.13 -9.45 -10.47
N LYS A 155 22.19 -8.69 -10.14
CA LYS A 155 22.09 -7.60 -9.16
C LYS A 155 21.27 -6.41 -9.67
N LEU A 156 21.19 -6.21 -10.99
CA LEU A 156 20.43 -5.11 -11.59
C LEU A 156 18.99 -5.49 -11.94
N GLU A 157 18.47 -6.62 -11.47
CA GLU A 157 17.09 -7.04 -11.72
C GLU A 157 16.07 -5.98 -11.28
N GLN A 158 16.25 -5.42 -10.08
CA GLN A 158 15.36 -4.36 -9.58
C GLN A 158 15.37 -3.14 -10.50
N SER A 159 16.57 -2.69 -10.92
CA SER A 159 16.74 -1.58 -11.87
C SER A 159 16.11 -1.86 -13.22
N PHE A 160 16.17 -3.12 -13.68
CA PHE A 160 15.56 -3.54 -14.93
C PHE A 160 14.03 -3.46 -14.87
N LEU A 161 13.42 -3.91 -13.76
CA LEU A 161 11.96 -3.82 -13.58
C LEU A 161 11.47 -2.37 -13.60
N LEU A 162 12.25 -1.40 -13.10
CA LEU A 162 11.90 0.02 -13.23
C LEU A 162 11.73 0.46 -14.69
N GLY A 163 12.47 -0.15 -15.63
CA GLY A 163 12.31 0.08 -17.06
C GLY A 163 10.97 -0.41 -17.60
N CYS A 164 10.39 -1.47 -17.01
CA CYS A 164 9.06 -1.97 -17.39
C CYS A 164 7.92 -1.00 -17.02
N ARG A 165 8.19 0.02 -16.18
CA ARG A 165 7.26 1.10 -15.85
C ARG A 165 7.70 2.48 -16.38
N ALA A 166 8.62 2.52 -17.35
CA ALA A 166 9.07 3.78 -17.93
C ALA A 166 7.88 4.56 -18.54
N ARG A 167 7.87 5.88 -18.36
CA ARG A 167 6.83 6.74 -18.97
C ARG A 167 6.98 6.78 -20.49
N ASP A 168 8.23 6.77 -20.98
CA ASP A 168 8.54 6.62 -22.40
C ASP A 168 8.08 5.25 -22.91
N ILE A 169 7.16 5.28 -23.87
CA ILE A 169 6.50 4.08 -24.40
C ILE A 169 7.51 3.17 -25.10
N VAL A 170 8.37 3.75 -25.95
CA VAL A 170 9.32 3.00 -26.77
C VAL A 170 10.38 2.33 -25.89
N LEU A 171 10.87 3.05 -24.88
CA LEU A 171 11.83 2.50 -23.93
C LEU A 171 11.18 1.38 -23.11
N ARG A 172 9.96 1.59 -22.61
CA ARG A 172 9.23 0.59 -21.85
C ARG A 172 8.99 -0.70 -22.63
N GLU A 173 8.56 -0.58 -23.89
CA GLU A 173 8.34 -1.74 -24.78
C GLU A 173 9.61 -2.59 -24.91
N LYS A 174 10.79 -1.96 -25.09
CA LYS A 174 12.07 -2.67 -25.12
C LYS A 174 12.33 -3.51 -23.86
N PHE A 175 12.02 -2.98 -22.68
CA PHE A 175 12.18 -3.69 -21.42
C PHE A 175 11.19 -4.86 -21.28
N VAL A 176 9.91 -4.60 -21.58
CA VAL A 176 8.86 -5.61 -21.46
C VAL A 176 9.07 -6.75 -22.46
N ASP A 177 9.49 -6.45 -23.70
CA ASP A 177 9.81 -7.45 -24.72
C ASP A 177 11.04 -8.29 -24.34
N LEU A 178 12.06 -7.65 -23.75
CA LEU A 178 13.23 -8.38 -23.26
C LEU A 178 12.87 -9.30 -22.09
N LEU A 179 11.97 -8.86 -21.21
CA LEU A 179 11.40 -9.71 -20.16
C LEU A 179 10.58 -10.86 -20.75
N ASP A 180 9.71 -10.61 -21.73
CA ASP A 180 8.90 -11.62 -22.42
C ASP A 180 9.77 -12.70 -23.09
N ALA A 181 10.86 -12.29 -23.71
CA ALA A 181 11.81 -13.19 -24.37
C ALA A 181 12.64 -14.02 -23.38
N SER A 182 12.78 -13.57 -22.12
CA SER A 182 13.56 -14.27 -21.09
C SER A 182 12.82 -15.46 -20.46
N VAL A 183 11.49 -15.51 -20.59
CA VAL A 183 10.62 -16.53 -19.98
C VAL A 183 10.17 -17.57 -21.01
N PRO A 184 10.19 -18.88 -20.69
CA PRO A 184 9.68 -19.93 -21.57
C PRO A 184 8.26 -19.63 -22.09
N ARG A 185 7.93 -20.03 -23.34
CA ARG A 185 6.62 -19.74 -23.96
C ARG A 185 5.44 -20.53 -23.37
N THR A 186 5.71 -21.59 -22.60
CA THR A 186 4.69 -22.45 -22.01
C THR A 186 3.86 -21.72 -20.96
N LEU A 187 2.54 -21.93 -20.98
CA LEU A 187 1.61 -21.28 -20.07
C LEU A 187 1.93 -21.53 -18.59
N ALA A 188 2.17 -22.80 -18.23
CA ALA A 188 2.50 -23.18 -16.85
C ALA A 188 3.78 -22.48 -16.36
N SER A 189 4.84 -22.48 -17.17
CA SER A 189 6.10 -21.83 -16.81
C SER A 189 5.96 -20.31 -16.69
N ARG A 190 5.10 -19.67 -17.50
CA ARG A 190 4.82 -18.23 -17.40
C ARG A 190 4.04 -17.89 -16.15
N LEU A 191 3.00 -18.63 -15.82
CA LEU A 191 2.25 -18.40 -14.58
C LEU A 191 3.10 -18.64 -13.34
N VAL A 192 3.91 -19.71 -13.32
CA VAL A 192 4.88 -19.95 -12.24
C VAL A 192 5.92 -18.85 -12.17
N TYR A 193 6.37 -18.31 -13.30
CA TYR A 193 7.30 -17.16 -13.30
C TYR A 193 6.64 -15.91 -12.70
N ILE A 194 5.47 -15.52 -13.24
CA ILE A 194 4.73 -14.30 -12.86
C ILE A 194 4.35 -14.32 -11.38
N ILE A 195 3.85 -15.44 -10.88
CA ILE A 195 3.34 -15.55 -9.52
C ILE A 195 4.41 -16.11 -8.57
N GLY A 196 5.22 -17.07 -8.99
CA GLY A 196 6.10 -17.81 -8.08
C GLY A 196 7.54 -17.32 -8.00
N MET A 197 8.10 -16.81 -9.10
CA MET A 197 9.53 -16.52 -9.19
C MET A 197 9.82 -15.02 -9.20
N GLN A 198 9.03 -14.22 -9.90
CA GLN A 198 9.30 -12.80 -10.06
C GLN A 198 8.99 -12.03 -8.78
N SER A 199 9.97 -11.28 -8.27
CA SER A 199 9.72 -10.27 -7.25
C SER A 199 9.21 -8.99 -7.89
N TRP A 200 7.96 -8.61 -7.57
CA TRP A 200 7.34 -7.36 -8.02
C TRP A 200 7.56 -6.18 -7.08
N GLU A 201 8.36 -6.35 -6.01
CA GLU A 201 8.63 -5.31 -5.01
C GLU A 201 9.13 -3.97 -5.61
N PRO A 202 10.00 -3.96 -6.65
CA PRO A 202 10.43 -2.71 -7.29
C PRO A 202 9.30 -1.92 -7.98
N LEU A 203 8.17 -2.59 -8.23
CA LEU A 203 6.94 -2.02 -8.80
C LEU A 203 5.80 -1.97 -7.77
N ALA A 204 6.09 -2.10 -6.48
CA ALA A 204 5.07 -2.20 -5.43
C ALA A 204 4.16 -0.97 -5.30
N ASP A 205 4.70 0.20 -5.62
CA ASP A 205 3.98 1.47 -5.69
C ASP A 205 3.19 1.63 -7.00
N HIS A 206 3.27 0.68 -7.94
CA HIS A 206 2.57 0.69 -9.22
C HIS A 206 1.64 -0.52 -9.36
N TYR A 207 0.66 -0.39 -10.25
CA TYR A 207 -0.20 -1.48 -10.65
C TYR A 207 0.57 -2.34 -11.66
N TRP A 208 1.25 -3.41 -11.21
CA TRP A 208 2.15 -4.21 -12.03
C TRP A 208 1.44 -5.28 -12.90
N ILE A 209 0.12 -5.43 -12.76
CA ILE A 209 -0.68 -6.35 -13.59
C ILE A 209 -0.46 -6.18 -15.10
N PRO A 210 -0.25 -4.98 -15.68
CA PRO A 210 0.07 -4.84 -17.10
C PRO A 210 1.28 -5.66 -17.55
N ALA A 211 2.36 -5.68 -16.75
CA ALA A 211 3.56 -6.45 -17.06
C ALA A 211 3.29 -7.95 -16.95
N ALA A 212 2.60 -8.37 -15.88
CA ALA A 212 2.18 -9.76 -15.69
C ALA A 212 1.27 -10.24 -16.84
N LEU A 213 0.30 -9.42 -17.26
CA LEU A 213 -0.62 -9.73 -18.33
C LEU A 213 0.09 -9.78 -19.68
N HIS A 214 1.06 -8.89 -19.94
CA HIS A 214 1.89 -8.96 -21.13
C HIS A 214 2.60 -10.32 -21.22
N LEU A 215 3.20 -10.78 -20.10
CA LEU A 215 3.85 -12.08 -20.02
C LEU A 215 2.86 -13.24 -20.20
N LEU A 216 1.67 -13.16 -19.59
CA LEU A 216 0.64 -14.19 -19.73
C LEU A 216 0.18 -14.33 -21.19
N LEU A 217 -0.10 -13.20 -21.86
CA LEU A 217 -0.45 -13.15 -23.27
C LEU A 217 0.70 -13.62 -24.19
N GLY A 218 1.94 -13.63 -23.70
CA GLY A 218 3.09 -14.20 -24.40
C GLY A 218 3.08 -15.72 -24.55
N ALA A 219 2.15 -16.42 -23.87
CA ALA A 219 1.88 -17.86 -24.07
C ALA A 219 0.88 -18.15 -25.20
N VAL A 220 0.20 -17.15 -25.74
CA VAL A 220 -0.83 -17.33 -26.76
C VAL A 220 -0.18 -17.65 -28.11
N ASP A 221 -0.74 -18.64 -28.81
CA ASP A 221 -0.39 -18.93 -30.19
C ASP A 221 -0.96 -17.83 -31.11
N LEU A 222 -0.07 -16.99 -31.65
CA LEU A 222 -0.44 -15.84 -32.47
C LEU A 222 -0.87 -16.24 -33.88
N ASP A 223 -0.42 -17.41 -34.36
CA ASP A 223 -0.72 -17.93 -35.69
C ASP A 223 -2.02 -18.75 -35.72
N ALA A 224 -2.64 -18.97 -34.56
CA ALA A 224 -3.95 -19.58 -34.48
C ALA A 224 -4.97 -18.75 -35.29
N ASP A 225 -5.70 -19.41 -36.19
CA ASP A 225 -6.83 -18.81 -36.88
C ASP A 225 -7.93 -18.47 -35.85
N GLN A 226 -8.56 -17.30 -35.99
CA GLN A 226 -9.74 -17.03 -35.18
C GLN A 226 -10.83 -18.04 -35.54
N LEU A 227 -11.15 -18.91 -34.58
CA LEU A 227 -12.35 -19.74 -34.60
C LEU A 227 -13.54 -18.83 -34.94
N ALA A 228 -14.11 -19.09 -36.12
CA ALA A 228 -15.22 -18.39 -36.76
C ALA A 228 -16.05 -17.55 -35.79
N SER A 229 -15.97 -16.21 -35.91
CA SER A 229 -16.95 -15.35 -35.26
C SER A 229 -18.33 -15.78 -35.76
N ARG A 230 -19.19 -16.04 -34.77
CA ARG A 230 -20.66 -16.16 -34.80
C ARG A 230 -21.27 -16.00 -36.21
N LYS A 231 -22.05 -17.00 -36.65
CA LYS A 231 -22.91 -16.93 -37.85
C LYS A 231 -23.40 -15.49 -38.05
N PRO A 232 -23.12 -14.87 -39.21
CA PRO A 232 -23.50 -13.47 -39.44
C PRO A 232 -24.98 -13.32 -39.11
N SER A 233 -25.32 -12.36 -38.26
CA SER A 233 -26.71 -11.92 -38.15
C SER A 233 -27.19 -11.60 -39.57
N SER A 234 -28.45 -11.90 -39.87
CA SER A 234 -29.07 -11.78 -41.21
C SER A 234 -29.11 -10.35 -41.78
N SER A 235 -28.35 -9.42 -41.20
CA SER A 235 -28.26 -8.00 -41.53
C SER A 235 -26.95 -7.60 -42.23
N MET A 236 -25.96 -8.48 -42.38
CA MET A 236 -24.72 -8.13 -43.09
C MET A 236 -24.87 -8.29 -44.62
N PRO A 237 -24.47 -7.28 -45.42
CA PRO A 237 -24.60 -7.33 -46.87
C PRO A 237 -23.78 -8.48 -47.47
N ALA A 238 -24.39 -9.21 -48.41
CA ALA A 238 -23.77 -10.30 -49.14
C ALA A 238 -22.56 -9.79 -49.93
N GLY A 239 -21.35 -9.99 -49.39
CA GLY A 239 -20.10 -9.54 -49.99
C GLY A 239 -19.03 -9.06 -48.99
N ALA A 240 -19.40 -8.75 -47.74
CA ALA A 240 -18.44 -8.38 -46.70
C ALA A 240 -17.80 -9.63 -46.06
N VAL A 241 -16.93 -10.32 -46.80
CA VAL A 241 -16.03 -11.31 -46.19
C VAL A 241 -14.98 -10.53 -45.41
N LEU A 242 -15.12 -10.46 -44.09
CA LEU A 242 -14.04 -9.97 -43.24
C LEU A 242 -12.82 -10.89 -43.48
N PRO A 243 -11.62 -10.35 -43.74
CA PRO A 243 -10.43 -11.17 -43.91
C PRO A 243 -10.25 -12.06 -42.68
N ALA A 244 -9.79 -13.29 -42.89
CA ALA A 244 -9.45 -14.20 -41.80
C ALA A 244 -8.45 -13.49 -40.87
N ARG A 245 -8.90 -13.20 -39.65
CA ARG A 245 -8.06 -12.55 -38.65
C ARG A 245 -7.32 -13.64 -37.89
N ARG A 246 -6.03 -13.41 -37.65
CA ARG A 246 -5.25 -14.25 -36.74
C ARG A 246 -5.47 -13.77 -35.31
N VAL A 247 -5.17 -14.62 -34.35
CA VAL A 247 -5.17 -14.21 -32.93
C VAL A 247 -4.15 -13.10 -32.69
N GLY A 248 -3.01 -13.13 -33.39
CA GLY A 248 -1.98 -12.10 -33.32
C GLY A 248 -2.46 -10.68 -33.65
N ASP A 249 -3.43 -10.53 -34.56
CA ASP A 249 -3.98 -9.23 -34.96
C ASP A 249 -4.75 -8.52 -33.83
N ILE A 250 -5.12 -9.27 -32.78
CA ILE A 250 -5.78 -8.74 -31.57
C ILE A 250 -4.79 -8.68 -30.41
N VAL A 251 -4.02 -9.75 -30.18
CA VAL A 251 -3.16 -9.87 -29.00
C VAL A 251 -2.01 -8.87 -29.02
N LEU A 252 -1.40 -8.61 -30.18
CA LEU A 252 -0.26 -7.68 -30.27
C LEU A 252 -0.66 -6.24 -29.98
N PRO A 253 -1.71 -5.65 -30.61
CA PRO A 253 -2.19 -4.33 -30.22
C PRO A 253 -2.64 -4.26 -28.76
N LEU A 254 -3.32 -5.30 -28.27
CA LEU A 254 -3.76 -5.37 -26.88
C LEU A 254 -2.58 -5.24 -25.92
N LYS A 255 -1.48 -5.97 -26.16
CA LYS A 255 -0.25 -5.89 -25.36
C LYS A 255 0.31 -4.47 -25.25
N HIS A 256 0.20 -3.66 -26.31
CA HIS A 256 0.67 -2.28 -26.29
C HIS A 256 -0.29 -1.34 -25.54
N MET A 257 -1.59 -1.67 -25.52
CA MET A 257 -2.62 -0.86 -24.85
C MET A 257 -2.75 -1.14 -23.34
N LEU A 258 -2.14 -2.22 -22.82
CA LEU A 258 -2.22 -2.61 -21.41
C LEU A 258 -1.72 -1.56 -20.41
N ILE A 259 -1.09 -0.47 -20.83
CA ILE A 259 -0.49 0.49 -19.89
C ILE A 259 -1.23 1.84 -19.91
N ILE A 260 -2.23 1.98 -20.78
CA ILE A 260 -3.00 3.21 -20.94
C ILE A 260 -4.06 3.35 -19.84
N ASP A 261 -4.84 2.30 -19.61
CA ASP A 261 -5.96 2.32 -18.66
C ASP A 261 -5.90 1.11 -17.71
N PRO A 262 -5.68 1.32 -16.40
CA PRO A 262 -5.70 0.25 -15.40
C PRO A 262 -7.01 -0.54 -15.34
N ASN A 263 -8.15 0.06 -15.68
CA ASN A 263 -9.45 -0.62 -15.66
C ASN A 263 -9.56 -1.64 -16.81
N VAL A 264 -9.12 -1.26 -18.01
CA VAL A 264 -9.08 -2.18 -19.15
C VAL A 264 -8.17 -3.38 -18.85
N VAL A 265 -7.04 -3.13 -18.18
CA VAL A 265 -6.13 -4.21 -17.76
C VAL A 265 -6.78 -5.13 -16.75
N HIS A 266 -7.49 -4.57 -15.77
CA HIS A 266 -8.27 -5.32 -14.82
C HIS A 266 -9.27 -6.23 -15.56
N ASP A 267 -10.08 -5.69 -16.47
CA ASP A 267 -11.09 -6.45 -17.22
C ASP A 267 -10.48 -7.55 -18.11
N VAL A 268 -9.35 -7.27 -18.74
CA VAL A 268 -8.63 -8.25 -19.57
C VAL A 268 -8.03 -9.34 -18.69
N TRP A 269 -7.46 -9.00 -17.53
CA TRP A 269 -6.96 -9.98 -16.57
C TRP A 269 -8.08 -10.88 -16.05
N MET A 270 -9.23 -10.30 -15.70
CA MET A 270 -10.45 -11.00 -15.28
C MET A 270 -10.91 -12.04 -16.29
N SER A 271 -10.63 -11.86 -17.57
CA SER A 271 -10.95 -12.84 -18.62
C SER A 271 -9.78 -13.82 -18.90
N ALA A 272 -8.55 -13.30 -18.97
CA ALA A 272 -7.37 -14.07 -19.37
C ALA A 272 -6.89 -15.04 -18.29
N PHE A 273 -6.89 -14.62 -17.03
CA PHE A 273 -6.38 -15.45 -15.93
C PHE A 273 -7.24 -16.70 -15.68
N PRO A 274 -8.58 -16.62 -15.57
CA PRO A 274 -9.40 -17.82 -15.42
C PRO A 274 -9.32 -18.78 -16.63
N ALA A 275 -9.21 -18.24 -17.84
CA ALA A 275 -9.02 -19.05 -19.05
C ALA A 275 -7.67 -19.78 -19.04
N ALA A 276 -6.62 -19.09 -18.59
CA ALA A 276 -5.30 -19.68 -18.39
C ALA A 276 -5.33 -20.76 -17.29
N TRP A 277 -5.96 -20.47 -16.15
CA TRP A 277 -6.11 -21.39 -15.02
C TRP A 277 -6.78 -22.71 -15.41
N LYS A 278 -7.89 -22.63 -16.17
CA LYS A 278 -8.60 -23.80 -16.69
C LYS A 278 -7.74 -24.69 -17.60
N SER A 279 -6.74 -24.09 -18.25
CA SER A 279 -5.86 -24.78 -19.19
C SER A 279 -4.67 -25.48 -18.50
N LEU A 280 -4.48 -25.27 -17.20
CA LEU A 280 -3.42 -25.90 -16.41
C LEU A 280 -3.77 -27.34 -16.01
N SER A 281 -2.73 -28.16 -15.79
CA SER A 281 -2.91 -29.47 -15.16
C SER A 281 -3.27 -29.31 -13.67
N ARG A 282 -3.89 -30.32 -13.05
CA ARG A 282 -4.19 -30.29 -11.60
C ARG A 282 -2.94 -30.06 -10.74
N ARG A 283 -1.80 -30.61 -11.15
CA ARG A 283 -0.52 -30.40 -10.47
C ARG A 283 -0.10 -28.94 -10.54
N ASP A 284 -0.11 -28.36 -11.74
CA ASP A 284 0.27 -26.96 -11.93
C ASP A 284 -0.70 -26.01 -11.21
N GLN A 285 -1.98 -26.36 -11.15
CA GLN A 285 -2.99 -25.61 -10.38
C GLN A 285 -2.61 -25.57 -8.89
N VAL A 286 -2.30 -26.72 -8.28
CA VAL A 286 -1.85 -26.78 -6.88
C VAL A 286 -0.59 -25.93 -6.67
N ASP A 287 0.41 -26.10 -7.54
CA ASP A 287 1.66 -25.34 -7.45
C ASP A 287 1.41 -23.82 -7.56
N VAL A 288 0.59 -23.37 -8.52
CA VAL A 288 0.24 -21.95 -8.69
C VAL A 288 -0.56 -21.41 -7.51
N THR A 289 -1.47 -22.20 -6.91
CA THR A 289 -2.20 -21.79 -5.69
C THR A 289 -1.25 -21.47 -4.55
N HIS A 290 -0.24 -22.32 -4.30
CA HIS A 290 0.75 -22.06 -3.25
C HIS A 290 1.54 -20.77 -3.50
N HIS A 291 1.95 -20.53 -4.75
CA HIS A 291 2.64 -19.29 -5.11
C HIS A 291 1.72 -18.06 -4.98
N LEU A 292 0.44 -18.18 -5.34
CA LEU A 292 -0.55 -17.10 -5.18
C LEU A 292 -0.70 -16.71 -3.71
N ILE A 293 -0.84 -17.69 -2.81
CA ILE A 293 -0.89 -17.41 -1.37
C ILE A 293 0.36 -16.64 -0.92
N SER A 294 1.54 -17.04 -1.40
CA SER A 294 2.80 -16.35 -1.10
C SER A 294 2.85 -14.91 -1.62
N VAL A 295 2.37 -14.66 -2.84
CA VAL A 295 2.34 -13.31 -3.44
C VAL A 295 1.33 -12.42 -2.74
N LEU A 296 0.10 -12.89 -2.56
CA LEU A 296 -0.96 -12.13 -1.92
C LEU A 296 -0.57 -11.70 -0.50
N SER A 297 0.26 -12.50 0.19
CA SER A 297 0.72 -12.22 1.55
C SER A 297 1.94 -11.28 1.64
N ARG A 298 2.41 -10.69 0.53
CA ARG A 298 3.58 -9.79 0.55
C ARG A 298 3.24 -8.39 1.06
N GLU A 299 4.04 -7.89 1.99
CA GLU A 299 3.84 -6.57 2.63
C GLU A 299 3.91 -5.39 1.66
N TYR A 300 4.67 -5.51 0.57
CA TYR A 300 4.86 -4.41 -0.37
C TYR A 300 3.56 -3.96 -1.05
N HIS A 301 2.50 -4.79 -1.06
CA HIS A 301 1.20 -4.41 -1.56
C HIS A 301 0.59 -3.23 -0.79
N ALA A 302 0.93 -3.02 0.49
CA ALA A 302 0.43 -1.90 1.29
C ALA A 302 0.65 -0.52 0.63
N ARG A 303 1.71 -0.37 -0.20
CA ARG A 303 2.02 0.86 -0.94
C ARG A 303 0.98 1.24 -2.00
N GLN A 304 0.12 0.31 -2.40
CA GLN A 304 -0.96 0.52 -3.37
C GLN A 304 -2.35 0.23 -2.80
N ALA A 305 -2.47 0.09 -1.47
CA ALA A 305 -3.75 -0.21 -0.81
C ALA A 305 -4.84 0.84 -1.10
N GLU A 306 -4.46 2.10 -1.28
CA GLU A 306 -5.37 3.21 -1.58
C GLU A 306 -5.69 3.35 -3.08
N LYS A 307 -5.03 2.60 -3.97
CA LYS A 307 -5.26 2.67 -5.42
C LYS A 307 -6.48 1.85 -5.83
N ARG A 308 -7.17 2.28 -6.88
CA ARG A 308 -8.33 1.60 -7.48
C ARG A 308 -8.21 1.65 -9.01
N PRO A 309 -8.17 0.51 -9.73
CA PRO A 309 -7.96 -0.83 -9.20
C PRO A 309 -6.54 -0.98 -8.63
N ASN A 310 -6.40 -1.77 -7.56
CA ASN A 310 -5.09 -2.27 -7.12
C ASN A 310 -4.87 -3.73 -7.54
N VAL A 311 -3.62 -4.19 -7.39
CA VAL A 311 -3.23 -5.57 -7.73
C VAL A 311 -4.08 -6.61 -7.00
N ILE A 312 -4.28 -6.45 -5.70
CA ILE A 312 -5.01 -7.42 -4.87
C ILE A 312 -6.47 -7.53 -5.31
N GLN A 313 -7.14 -6.40 -5.57
CA GLN A 313 -8.49 -6.38 -6.12
C GLN A 313 -8.57 -7.16 -7.44
N THR A 314 -7.59 -6.97 -8.32
CA THR A 314 -7.57 -7.67 -9.62
C THR A 314 -7.35 -9.16 -9.47
N LEU A 315 -6.40 -9.57 -8.63
CA LEU A 315 -6.11 -10.98 -8.38
C LEU A 315 -7.32 -11.66 -7.71
N LEU A 316 -7.82 -11.14 -6.58
CA LEU A 316 -8.94 -11.74 -5.84
C LEU A 316 -10.21 -11.83 -6.68
N THR A 317 -10.56 -10.77 -7.42
CA THR A 317 -11.76 -10.81 -8.26
C THR A 317 -11.59 -11.86 -9.36
N SER A 318 -10.40 -12.01 -9.94
CA SER A 318 -10.17 -13.02 -10.99
C SER A 318 -10.23 -14.46 -10.45
N ILE A 319 -9.82 -14.66 -9.20
CA ILE A 319 -9.87 -15.96 -8.53
C ILE A 319 -11.33 -16.45 -8.38
N ASN A 320 -12.29 -15.55 -8.13
CA ASN A 320 -13.72 -15.90 -8.09
C ASN A 320 -14.24 -16.53 -9.40
N LEU A 321 -13.61 -16.22 -10.53
CA LEU A 321 -14.03 -16.71 -11.84
C LEU A 321 -13.33 -18.01 -12.26
N CYS A 322 -12.39 -18.50 -11.45
CA CYS A 322 -11.61 -19.69 -11.78
C CYS A 322 -12.44 -20.98 -11.70
N ILE A 323 -12.36 -21.77 -12.77
CA ILE A 323 -12.95 -23.12 -12.82
C ILE A 323 -11.87 -24.10 -13.29
N PRO A 324 -11.49 -25.12 -12.49
CA PRO A 324 -12.00 -25.46 -11.15
C PRO A 324 -11.71 -24.39 -10.09
N ALA A 325 -12.49 -24.37 -9.01
CA ALA A 325 -12.38 -23.35 -7.96
C ALA A 325 -10.98 -23.34 -7.32
N LEU A 326 -10.45 -22.14 -7.07
CA LEU A 326 -9.15 -21.94 -6.42
C LEU A 326 -9.39 -21.57 -4.96
N VAL A 327 -8.90 -22.41 -4.06
CA VAL A 327 -9.14 -22.31 -2.62
C VAL A 327 -7.99 -21.55 -1.95
N LEU A 328 -8.30 -20.43 -1.28
CA LEU A 328 -7.37 -19.66 -0.47
C LEU A 328 -7.73 -19.77 1.03
N PRO A 329 -6.79 -19.57 1.97
CA PRO A 329 -7.12 -19.54 3.39
C PRO A 329 -8.14 -18.43 3.74
N PRO A 330 -9.23 -18.71 4.49
CA PRO A 330 -10.28 -17.73 4.80
C PRO A 330 -9.77 -16.45 5.47
N HIS A 331 -8.88 -16.57 6.45
CA HIS A 331 -8.30 -15.41 7.14
C HIS A 331 -7.46 -14.51 6.21
N VAL A 332 -6.81 -15.10 5.20
CA VAL A 332 -6.07 -14.33 4.19
C VAL A 332 -7.05 -13.56 3.31
N ILE A 333 -8.15 -14.19 2.87
CA ILE A 333 -9.19 -13.50 2.09
C ILE A 333 -9.77 -12.33 2.89
N LYS A 334 -10.13 -12.56 4.16
CA LYS A 334 -10.63 -11.53 5.07
C LYS A 334 -9.68 -10.34 5.16
N PHE A 335 -8.41 -10.59 5.47
CA PHE A 335 -7.40 -9.54 5.58
C PHE A 335 -7.29 -8.75 4.28
N LEU A 336 -7.16 -9.43 3.14
CA LEU A 336 -7.00 -8.78 1.85
C LEU A 336 -8.23 -7.95 1.44
N ALA A 337 -9.43 -8.46 1.72
CA ALA A 337 -10.67 -7.76 1.46
C ALA A 337 -10.73 -6.42 2.21
N LYS A 338 -10.43 -6.44 3.51
CA LYS A 338 -10.42 -5.25 4.38
C LYS A 338 -9.33 -4.25 3.98
N THR A 339 -8.10 -4.72 3.82
CA THR A 339 -6.94 -3.84 3.64
C THR A 339 -6.88 -3.21 2.25
N PHE A 340 -7.33 -3.92 1.21
CA PHE A 340 -7.20 -3.48 -0.19
C PHE A 340 -8.52 -3.03 -0.81
N GLY A 341 -9.60 -2.98 -0.02
CA GLY A 341 -10.93 -2.60 -0.51
C GLY A 341 -11.50 -3.61 -1.52
N ALA A 342 -11.17 -4.90 -1.38
CA ALA A 342 -11.69 -5.99 -2.22
C ALA A 342 -12.90 -6.67 -1.56
N TRP A 343 -13.75 -5.88 -0.91
CA TRP A 343 -14.85 -6.31 -0.05
C TRP A 343 -15.75 -7.38 -0.67
N HIS A 344 -16.44 -7.05 -1.76
CA HIS A 344 -17.38 -7.96 -2.41
C HIS A 344 -16.69 -9.19 -3.02
N ALA A 345 -15.48 -9.02 -3.55
CA ALA A 345 -14.71 -10.14 -4.08
C ALA A 345 -14.35 -11.14 -2.97
N GLY A 346 -13.93 -10.65 -1.80
CA GLY A 346 -13.64 -11.50 -0.64
C GLY A 346 -14.88 -12.19 -0.08
N MET A 347 -16.01 -11.47 0.01
CA MET A 347 -17.28 -12.05 0.45
C MET A 347 -17.75 -13.17 -0.48
N GLU A 348 -17.72 -12.95 -1.80
CA GLU A 348 -18.10 -13.95 -2.80
C GLU A 348 -17.18 -15.18 -2.75
N LEU A 349 -15.86 -14.99 -2.58
CA LEU A 349 -14.92 -16.11 -2.42
C LEU A 349 -15.29 -16.96 -1.21
N LEU A 350 -15.51 -16.34 -0.05
CA LEU A 350 -15.83 -17.06 1.18
C LEU A 350 -17.18 -17.78 1.08
N GLN A 351 -18.21 -17.14 0.51
CA GLN A 351 -19.53 -17.75 0.31
C GLN A 351 -19.47 -18.95 -0.66
N THR A 352 -18.76 -18.81 -1.78
CA THR A 352 -18.62 -19.89 -2.76
C THR A 352 -17.78 -21.04 -2.21
N MET A 353 -16.76 -20.75 -1.40
CA MET A 353 -15.96 -21.76 -0.72
C MET A 353 -16.75 -22.61 0.27
N ASP A 354 -17.67 -21.99 1.04
CA ASP A 354 -18.56 -22.70 1.97
C ASP A 354 -19.40 -23.77 1.25
N LEU A 355 -19.79 -23.50 0.00
CA LEU A 355 -20.56 -24.43 -0.83
C LEU A 355 -19.71 -25.58 -1.43
N VAL A 356 -18.39 -25.42 -1.51
CA VAL A 356 -17.49 -26.35 -2.21
C VAL A 356 -16.69 -27.24 -1.23
N LEU A 357 -16.40 -26.73 -0.03
CA LEU A 357 -15.56 -27.41 0.97
C LEU A 357 -16.39 -28.27 1.94
N GLU A 358 -16.85 -29.44 1.47
CA GLU A 358 -17.52 -30.40 2.35
C GLU A 358 -16.54 -31.22 3.22
N GLU A 359 -15.29 -31.40 2.77
CA GLU A 359 -14.39 -32.46 3.27
C GLU A 359 -13.37 -32.05 4.35
N ASP A 360 -13.09 -30.74 4.58
CA ASP A 360 -12.13 -30.28 5.60
C ASP A 360 -12.81 -29.41 6.68
N PRO A 361 -13.16 -29.99 7.85
CA PRO A 361 -13.82 -29.27 8.94
C PRO A 361 -13.01 -28.08 9.45
N SER A 362 -11.69 -28.18 9.46
CA SER A 362 -10.83 -27.16 10.09
C SER A 362 -10.86 -25.83 9.34
N ILE A 363 -10.93 -25.89 8.01
CA ILE A 363 -11.02 -24.71 7.16
C ILE A 363 -12.46 -24.20 7.15
N ARG A 364 -13.44 -25.10 7.00
CA ARG A 364 -14.86 -24.75 6.94
C ARG A 364 -15.33 -23.94 8.14
N ASP A 365 -14.92 -24.32 9.34
CA ASP A 365 -15.40 -23.67 10.56
C ASP A 365 -14.89 -22.22 10.69
N THR A 366 -13.79 -21.85 9.99
CA THR A 366 -13.25 -20.48 9.98
C THR A 366 -13.86 -19.54 8.92
N ILE A 367 -14.62 -20.09 7.97
CA ILE A 367 -15.31 -19.33 6.92
C ILE A 367 -16.40 -18.44 7.50
N PRO A 368 -17.35 -18.92 8.34
CA PRO A 368 -18.41 -18.08 8.90
C PRO A 368 -17.83 -16.96 9.77
N ASP A 369 -16.80 -17.22 10.58
CA ASP A 369 -16.14 -16.18 11.37
C ASP A 369 -15.57 -15.07 10.47
N SER A 370 -14.90 -15.48 9.38
CA SER A 370 -14.32 -14.54 8.41
C SER A 370 -15.38 -13.73 7.67
N LEU A 371 -16.53 -14.34 7.33
CA LEU A 371 -17.66 -13.65 6.70
C LEU A 371 -18.36 -12.71 7.67
N ALA A 372 -18.58 -13.13 8.92
CA ALA A 372 -19.23 -12.33 9.96
C ALA A 372 -18.45 -11.04 10.20
N GLU A 373 -17.11 -11.11 10.30
CA GLU A 373 -16.27 -9.92 10.42
C GLU A 373 -16.38 -8.99 9.21
N LEU A 374 -16.45 -9.52 7.98
CA LEU A 374 -16.61 -8.67 6.78
C LEU A 374 -17.98 -7.98 6.73
N TYR A 375 -19.06 -8.69 7.12
CA TYR A 375 -20.39 -8.09 7.20
C TYR A 375 -20.48 -7.04 8.30
N ALA A 376 -19.89 -7.29 9.46
CA ALA A 376 -19.85 -6.33 10.57
C ALA A 376 -19.13 -5.04 10.16
N GLU A 377 -17.98 -5.15 9.50
CA GLU A 377 -17.18 -3.99 9.05
C GLU A 377 -17.89 -3.15 7.97
N LEU A 378 -18.69 -3.77 7.11
CA LEU A 378 -19.54 -3.06 6.15
C LEU A 378 -20.91 -2.65 6.71
N ALA A 379 -21.18 -2.93 7.98
CA ALA A 379 -22.48 -2.73 8.62
C ALA A 379 -23.65 -3.37 7.84
N GLU A 380 -23.43 -4.58 7.31
CA GLU A 380 -24.44 -5.41 6.64
C GLU A 380 -25.17 -6.29 7.67
N GLU A 381 -25.93 -5.64 8.57
CA GLU A 381 -26.52 -6.25 9.77
C GLU A 381 -27.42 -7.46 9.46
N ASP A 382 -28.25 -7.40 8.42
CA ASP A 382 -29.16 -8.49 8.07
C ASP A 382 -28.42 -9.77 7.64
N GLN A 383 -27.32 -9.62 6.88
CA GLN A 383 -26.48 -10.75 6.47
C GLN A 383 -25.67 -11.28 7.65
N PHE A 384 -25.17 -10.38 8.51
CA PHE A 384 -24.48 -10.73 9.74
C PHE A 384 -25.35 -11.58 10.67
N TYR A 385 -26.55 -11.12 11.02
CA TYR A 385 -27.48 -11.87 11.88
C TYR A 385 -28.01 -13.13 11.20
N GLY A 386 -28.22 -13.09 9.88
CA GLY A 386 -28.60 -14.27 9.10
C GLY A 386 -27.55 -15.38 9.14
N LEU A 387 -26.27 -15.02 9.05
CA LEU A 387 -25.15 -15.94 9.17
C LEU A 387 -25.05 -16.53 10.58
N TRP A 388 -25.06 -15.68 11.61
CA TRP A 388 -24.99 -16.12 13.01
C TRP A 388 -26.09 -17.09 13.38
N ARG A 389 -27.32 -16.89 12.87
CA ARG A 389 -28.40 -17.84 13.12
C ARG A 389 -28.18 -19.22 12.49
N ARG A 390 -27.39 -19.29 11.42
CA ARG A 390 -27.07 -20.55 10.73
C ARG A 390 -25.86 -21.25 11.34
N CYS A 391 -24.92 -20.52 11.94
CA CYS A 391 -23.69 -21.10 12.50
C CYS A 391 -23.68 -21.21 14.03
N SER A 392 -24.55 -20.50 14.76
CA SER A 392 -24.63 -20.61 16.22
C SER A 392 -24.96 -22.03 16.66
N LEU A 393 -24.28 -22.52 17.69
CA LEU A 393 -24.51 -23.86 18.22
C LEU A 393 -25.73 -23.90 19.14
N HIS A 394 -26.00 -22.80 19.86
CA HIS A 394 -27.04 -22.75 20.88
C HIS A 394 -28.32 -22.10 20.38
N ASN A 395 -29.45 -22.75 20.67
CA ASN A 395 -30.77 -22.19 20.36
C ASN A 395 -31.06 -20.90 21.13
N ASP A 396 -30.52 -20.76 22.35
CA ASP A 396 -30.64 -19.53 23.14
C ASP A 396 -29.96 -18.35 22.42
N THR A 397 -28.78 -18.57 21.81
CA THR A 397 -28.07 -17.58 20.99
C THR A 397 -28.87 -17.20 19.75
N ASN A 398 -29.47 -18.18 19.07
CA ASN A 398 -30.39 -17.96 17.96
C ASN A 398 -31.56 -17.02 18.30
N ILE A 399 -32.18 -17.24 19.47
CA ILE A 399 -33.28 -16.42 19.96
C ILE A 399 -32.76 -15.01 20.31
N ALA A 400 -31.63 -14.92 21.02
CA ALA A 400 -31.03 -13.64 21.40
C ALA A 400 -30.68 -12.77 20.19
N VAL A 401 -30.02 -13.34 19.17
CA VAL A 401 -29.72 -12.68 17.89
C VAL A 401 -30.98 -12.19 17.19
N SER A 402 -32.09 -12.94 17.29
CA SER A 402 -33.37 -12.53 16.72
C SER A 402 -33.99 -11.36 17.49
N PHE A 403 -33.87 -11.32 18.81
CA PHE A 403 -34.26 -10.16 19.60
C PHE A 403 -33.41 -8.94 19.29
N GLU A 404 -32.12 -9.14 19.08
CA GLU A 404 -31.15 -8.09 18.78
C GLU A 404 -31.45 -7.38 17.46
N GLN A 405 -31.68 -8.16 16.38
CA GLN A 405 -32.06 -7.61 15.08
C GLN A 405 -33.38 -6.80 15.13
N ASN A 406 -34.27 -7.12 16.08
CA ASN A 406 -35.53 -6.38 16.29
C ASN A 406 -35.41 -5.23 17.30
N GLY A 407 -34.22 -4.95 17.83
CA GLY A 407 -33.98 -3.87 18.80
C GLY A 407 -34.54 -4.12 20.20
N MET A 408 -34.79 -5.38 20.56
CA MET A 408 -35.30 -5.78 21.89
C MET A 408 -34.16 -5.93 22.91
N TRP A 409 -33.46 -4.82 23.17
CA TRP A 409 -32.18 -4.80 23.90
C TRP A 409 -32.26 -5.29 25.36
N THR A 410 -33.38 -5.11 26.05
CA THR A 410 -33.53 -5.59 27.44
C THR A 410 -33.59 -7.11 27.50
N GLN A 411 -34.29 -7.74 26.55
CA GLN A 411 -34.34 -9.19 26.42
C GLN A 411 -32.97 -9.74 26.01
N VAL A 412 -32.30 -9.08 25.06
CA VAL A 412 -30.95 -9.45 24.58
C VAL A 412 -29.95 -9.50 25.74
N ALA A 413 -29.85 -8.42 26.51
CA ALA A 413 -28.93 -8.33 27.65
C ALA A 413 -29.16 -9.47 28.66
N ALA A 414 -30.42 -9.73 29.02
CA ALA A 414 -30.77 -10.81 29.94
C ALA A 414 -30.44 -12.20 29.39
N MET A 415 -30.62 -12.41 28.09
CA MET A 415 -30.34 -13.71 27.45
C MET A 415 -28.85 -14.00 27.36
N TYR A 416 -28.02 -13.03 26.94
CA TYR A 416 -26.56 -13.22 26.91
C TYR A 416 -25.99 -13.40 28.32
N GLU A 417 -26.47 -12.63 29.30
CA GLU A 417 -26.04 -12.82 30.70
C GLU A 417 -26.41 -14.22 31.21
N ALA A 418 -27.63 -14.70 30.93
CA ALA A 418 -28.05 -16.05 31.31
C ALA A 418 -27.21 -17.14 30.62
N ALA A 419 -26.86 -16.95 29.35
CA ALA A 419 -25.98 -17.87 28.62
C ALA A 419 -24.58 -17.96 29.26
N GLN A 420 -23.99 -16.82 29.58
CA GLN A 420 -22.69 -16.75 30.27
C GLN A 420 -22.73 -17.35 31.68
N GLN A 421 -23.82 -17.15 32.43
CA GLN A 421 -23.98 -17.78 33.75
C GLN A 421 -24.07 -19.32 33.64
N LYS A 422 -24.79 -19.83 32.64
CA LYS A 422 -24.89 -21.27 32.36
C LYS A 422 -23.52 -21.87 32.00
N THR A 423 -22.72 -21.21 31.16
CA THR A 423 -21.36 -21.70 30.85
C THR A 423 -20.44 -21.69 32.06
N ARG A 424 -20.45 -20.62 32.88
CA ARG A 424 -19.66 -20.55 34.13
C ARG A 424 -20.04 -21.64 35.14
N SER A 425 -21.32 -22.03 35.18
CA SER A 425 -21.80 -23.16 36.00
C SER A 425 -21.43 -24.55 35.45
N GLY A 426 -20.83 -24.62 34.25
CA GLY A 426 -20.47 -25.87 33.58
C GLY A 426 -21.67 -26.62 32.98
N THR A 427 -22.85 -26.01 32.91
CA THR A 427 -24.06 -26.65 32.39
C THR A 427 -24.18 -26.58 30.87
N LEU A 428 -23.47 -25.65 30.23
CA LEU A 428 -23.49 -25.42 28.79
C LEU A 428 -22.05 -25.49 28.24
N PRO A 429 -21.73 -26.44 27.34
CA PRO A 429 -20.47 -26.39 26.59
C PRO A 429 -20.52 -25.20 25.62
N TYR A 430 -19.41 -24.52 25.37
CA TYR A 430 -19.40 -23.38 24.45
C TYR A 430 -18.22 -23.44 23.48
N ALA A 431 -18.44 -22.88 22.28
CA ALA A 431 -17.36 -22.53 21.38
C ALA A 431 -16.80 -21.15 21.76
N GLU A 432 -15.49 -20.98 21.66
CA GLU A 432 -14.82 -19.72 22.01
C GLU A 432 -15.39 -18.52 21.25
N SER A 433 -15.65 -18.68 19.95
CA SER A 433 -16.26 -17.63 19.10
C SER A 433 -17.64 -17.20 19.57
N GLU A 434 -18.48 -18.13 20.03
CA GLU A 434 -19.84 -17.84 20.48
C GLU A 434 -19.85 -17.17 21.85
N TYR A 435 -18.88 -17.48 22.72
CA TYR A 435 -18.74 -16.83 24.02
C TYR A 435 -18.25 -15.38 23.87
N ILE A 436 -17.26 -15.14 23.00
CA ILE A 436 -16.80 -13.79 22.64
C ILE A 436 -17.97 -12.97 22.09
N PHE A 437 -18.76 -13.57 21.19
CA PHE A 437 -19.96 -12.94 20.65
C PHE A 437 -20.95 -12.51 21.74
N TRP A 438 -21.21 -13.33 22.77
CA TRP A 438 -22.10 -12.93 23.86
C TRP A 438 -21.54 -11.79 24.69
N GLU A 439 -20.23 -11.74 24.93
CA GLU A 439 -19.59 -10.64 25.68
C GLU A 439 -19.71 -9.32 24.91
N ASP A 440 -19.29 -9.32 23.65
CA ASP A 440 -19.33 -8.11 22.80
C ASP A 440 -20.76 -7.60 22.59
N HIS A 441 -21.71 -8.50 22.30
CA HIS A 441 -23.10 -8.11 22.04
C HIS A 441 -23.88 -7.77 23.32
N TRP A 442 -23.44 -8.27 24.49
CA TRP A 442 -23.94 -7.78 25.76
C TRP A 442 -23.50 -6.33 26.02
N ILE A 443 -22.23 -5.98 25.74
CA ILE A 443 -21.75 -4.60 25.83
C ILE A 443 -22.58 -3.70 24.91
N LEU A 444 -22.76 -4.10 23.65
CA LEU A 444 -23.61 -3.38 22.69
C LEU A 444 -25.04 -3.16 23.22
N ALA A 445 -25.65 -4.19 23.81
CA ALA A 445 -26.98 -4.05 24.39
C ALA A 445 -27.00 -3.04 25.55
N GLN A 446 -25.99 -3.03 26.42
CA GLN A 446 -25.89 -2.05 27.50
C GLN A 446 -25.69 -0.62 26.98
N GLU A 447 -24.92 -0.43 25.91
CA GLU A 447 -24.75 0.87 25.25
C GLU A 447 -26.08 1.39 24.70
N LYS A 448 -26.86 0.53 24.02
CA LYS A 448 -28.18 0.87 23.49
C LYS A 448 -29.19 1.17 24.60
N LEU A 449 -29.08 0.50 25.75
CA LEU A 449 -29.88 0.76 26.95
C LEU A 449 -29.37 1.95 27.79
N GLN A 450 -28.28 2.59 27.36
CA GLN A 450 -27.64 3.73 28.03
C GLN A 450 -27.16 3.45 29.46
N GLN A 451 -26.75 2.21 29.76
CA GLN A 451 -26.27 1.78 31.08
C GLN A 451 -24.77 2.10 31.28
N TRP A 452 -24.40 3.37 31.12
CA TRP A 452 -23.00 3.81 31.08
C TRP A 452 -22.23 3.65 32.39
N VAL A 453 -22.91 3.66 33.53
CA VAL A 453 -22.28 3.43 34.84
C VAL A 453 -21.80 1.99 34.97
N ILE A 454 -22.65 1.03 34.57
CA ILE A 454 -22.32 -0.39 34.58
C ILE A 454 -21.15 -0.67 33.63
N LEU A 455 -21.21 -0.07 32.43
CA LEU A 455 -20.14 -0.19 31.44
C LEU A 455 -18.82 0.42 31.92
N HIS A 456 -18.85 1.53 32.68
CA HIS A 456 -17.64 2.12 33.26
C HIS A 456 -16.96 1.18 34.24
N ASP A 457 -17.73 0.60 35.17
CA ASP A 457 -17.20 -0.33 36.17
C ASP A 457 -16.70 -1.62 35.51
N TYR A 458 -17.43 -2.12 34.50
CA TYR A 458 -17.00 -3.26 33.69
C TYR A 458 -15.68 -2.97 32.96
N ALA A 459 -15.59 -1.86 32.22
CA ALA A 459 -14.40 -1.47 31.46
C ALA A 459 -13.17 -1.28 32.35
N HIS A 460 -13.36 -0.73 33.55
CA HIS A 460 -12.28 -0.60 34.53
C HIS A 460 -11.75 -1.97 35.00
N ASN A 461 -12.65 -2.94 35.25
CA ASN A 461 -12.26 -4.28 35.71
C ASN A 461 -11.63 -5.14 34.60
N ASP A 462 -12.12 -4.98 33.37
CA ASP A 462 -11.64 -5.70 32.20
C ASP A 462 -10.41 -5.06 31.54
N ASN A 463 -10.02 -3.86 32.00
CA ASN A 463 -8.92 -3.07 31.45
C ASN A 463 -9.11 -2.73 29.96
N ASN A 464 -10.33 -2.35 29.58
CA ASN A 464 -10.70 -1.89 28.24
C ASN A 464 -10.69 -0.34 28.19
N PRO A 465 -9.61 0.30 27.69
CA PRO A 465 -9.47 1.75 27.72
C PRO A 465 -10.42 2.49 26.79
N GLU A 466 -10.85 1.87 25.67
CA GLU A 466 -11.76 2.50 24.72
C GLU A 466 -13.16 2.65 25.33
N LEU A 467 -13.70 1.58 25.91
CA LEU A 467 -14.99 1.61 26.59
C LEU A 467 -14.97 2.48 27.85
N LEU A 468 -13.82 2.54 28.54
CA LEU A 468 -13.63 3.39 29.71
C LEU A 468 -13.75 4.89 29.34
N LEU A 469 -13.14 5.30 28.23
CA LEU A 469 -13.24 6.67 27.72
C LEU A 469 -14.65 7.00 27.21
N GLU A 470 -15.28 6.07 26.50
CA GLU A 470 -16.64 6.25 25.97
C GLU A 470 -17.68 6.38 27.11
N SER A 471 -17.53 5.61 28.18
CA SER A 471 -18.35 5.75 29.39
C SER A 471 -18.01 7.03 30.18
N ALA A 472 -16.73 7.43 30.25
CA ALA A 472 -16.30 8.67 30.88
C ALA A 472 -16.86 9.91 30.16
N TRP A 473 -16.99 9.88 28.83
CA TRP A 473 -17.64 10.93 28.03
C TRP A 473 -19.04 11.30 28.51
N ARG A 474 -19.78 10.33 29.08
CA ARG A 474 -21.17 10.51 29.52
C ARG A 474 -21.35 10.66 31.02
N THR A 475 -20.39 10.18 31.81
CA THR A 475 -20.53 10.08 33.28
C THR A 475 -19.62 11.04 34.05
N LYS A 476 -18.49 11.47 33.48
CA LYS A 476 -17.47 12.28 34.16
C LYS A 476 -17.49 13.74 33.70
N ASN A 477 -16.88 14.61 34.51
CA ASN A 477 -16.70 16.01 34.14
C ASN A 477 -15.30 16.22 33.56
N TRP A 478 -15.23 16.27 32.23
CA TRP A 478 -13.97 16.34 31.51
C TRP A 478 -13.13 17.58 31.84
N SER A 479 -13.74 18.71 32.17
CA SER A 479 -12.99 19.92 32.56
C SER A 479 -12.26 19.79 33.90
N GLN A 480 -12.76 18.94 34.80
CA GLN A 480 -12.17 18.72 36.13
C GLN A 480 -11.20 17.55 36.10
N ASP A 481 -11.56 16.48 35.39
CA ASP A 481 -10.82 15.21 35.35
C ASP A 481 -9.85 15.11 34.15
N TRP A 482 -9.49 16.24 33.51
CA TRP A 482 -8.73 16.24 32.26
C TRP A 482 -7.36 15.54 32.35
N GLU A 483 -6.68 15.61 33.50
CA GLU A 483 -5.38 14.95 33.72
C GLU A 483 -5.52 13.43 33.65
N THR A 484 -6.45 12.87 34.42
CA THR A 484 -6.77 11.44 34.45
C THR A 484 -7.21 10.93 33.08
N ILE A 485 -8.05 11.71 32.37
CA ILE A 485 -8.54 11.34 31.04
C ILE A 485 -7.42 11.41 30.00
N GLN A 486 -6.51 12.37 30.11
CA GLN A 486 -5.34 12.43 29.24
C GLN A 486 -4.46 11.20 29.42
N GLU A 487 -4.17 10.80 30.67
CA GLU A 487 -3.43 9.56 30.94
C GLU A 487 -4.13 8.34 30.31
N GLN A 488 -5.46 8.26 30.40
CA GLN A 488 -6.24 7.19 29.77
C GLN A 488 -6.13 7.23 28.23
N VAL A 489 -6.19 8.39 27.60
CA VAL A 489 -6.01 8.52 26.14
C VAL A 489 -4.60 8.10 25.71
N GLU A 490 -3.59 8.35 26.55
CA GLU A 490 -2.21 7.92 26.29
C GLU A 490 -2.05 6.38 26.36
N THR A 491 -2.92 5.68 27.11
CA THR A 491 -2.96 4.20 27.11
C THR A 491 -3.50 3.60 25.82
N LEU A 492 -4.25 4.38 25.02
CA LEU A 492 -4.80 3.89 23.76
C LEU A 492 -3.68 3.51 22.77
N PRO A 493 -3.92 2.52 21.89
CA PRO A 493 -2.95 2.11 20.89
C PRO A 493 -2.45 3.29 20.05
N SER A 494 -1.14 3.32 19.77
CA SER A 494 -0.48 4.44 19.07
C SER A 494 -0.95 4.65 17.63
N TYR A 495 -1.61 3.65 17.02
CA TYR A 495 -2.29 3.83 15.75
C TYR A 495 -3.52 4.73 15.96
N GLY A 496 -3.61 5.82 15.22
CA GLY A 496 -4.72 6.76 15.36
C GLY A 496 -6.04 6.09 14.96
N THR A 497 -6.96 5.90 15.90
CA THR A 497 -8.37 5.63 15.62
C THR A 497 -9.14 6.93 15.53
N LEU A 498 -10.30 6.94 14.87
CA LEU A 498 -11.12 8.15 14.77
C LEU A 498 -11.60 8.61 16.14
N CYS A 499 -12.09 7.68 16.97
CA CYS A 499 -12.50 7.96 18.34
C CYS A 499 -11.36 8.58 19.17
N ARG A 500 -10.14 8.02 19.09
CA ARG A 500 -8.96 8.60 19.74
C ARG A 500 -8.71 10.04 19.30
N ARG A 501 -8.78 10.32 17.99
CA ARG A 501 -8.57 11.68 17.45
C ARG A 501 -9.63 12.67 17.93
N VAL A 502 -10.88 12.22 18.08
CA VAL A 502 -11.96 13.04 18.65
C VAL A 502 -11.64 13.37 20.12
N PHE A 503 -11.26 12.38 20.94
CA PHE A 503 -10.89 12.62 22.34
C PHE A 503 -9.66 13.52 22.49
N GLU A 504 -8.60 13.31 21.70
CA GLU A 504 -7.41 14.17 21.70
C GLU A 504 -7.75 15.61 21.29
N SER A 505 -8.60 15.79 20.26
CA SER A 505 -9.05 17.11 19.81
C SER A 505 -9.86 17.81 20.89
N PHE A 506 -10.76 17.08 21.56
CA PHE A 506 -11.55 17.64 22.66
C PHE A 506 -10.70 17.95 23.89
N LEU A 507 -9.75 17.09 24.26
CA LEU A 507 -8.80 17.35 25.35
C LEU A 507 -7.96 18.61 25.08
N ALA A 508 -7.47 18.78 23.85
CA ALA A 508 -6.78 20.00 23.43
C ALA A 508 -7.66 21.25 23.60
N LEU A 509 -8.98 21.12 23.42
CA LEU A 509 -9.95 22.22 23.64
C LEU A 509 -10.26 22.52 25.10
N ILE A 510 -10.15 21.58 26.03
CA ILE A 510 -10.54 21.81 27.43
C ILE A 510 -9.35 22.11 28.35
N ARG A 511 -8.14 21.70 27.95
CA ARG A 511 -6.93 21.89 28.76
C ARG A 511 -6.70 23.38 29.09
N PRO A 512 -6.28 23.70 30.34
CA PRO A 512 -5.99 25.07 30.77
C PRO A 512 -4.62 25.54 30.24
N THR A 513 -4.47 25.66 28.92
CA THR A 513 -3.27 26.18 28.23
C THR A 513 -3.53 27.55 27.60
N PRO A 514 -2.49 28.37 27.34
CA PRO A 514 -2.64 29.63 26.61
C PRO A 514 -3.30 29.42 25.24
N LEU A 515 -4.27 30.29 24.89
CA LEU A 515 -5.08 30.20 23.67
C LEU A 515 -4.26 30.00 22.38
N GLN A 516 -3.09 30.62 22.28
CA GLN A 516 -2.26 30.54 21.08
C GLN A 516 -1.64 29.15 20.88
N GLU A 517 -1.11 28.55 21.94
CA GLU A 517 -0.53 27.19 21.90
C GLU A 517 -1.65 26.15 21.71
N LYS A 518 -2.77 26.36 22.40
CA LYS A 518 -3.98 25.55 22.32
C LYS A 518 -4.52 25.44 20.90
N ASN A 519 -4.60 26.55 20.17
CA ASN A 519 -5.13 26.57 18.81
C ASN A 519 -4.23 25.83 17.81
N ILE A 520 -2.90 25.92 17.98
CA ILE A 520 -1.95 25.25 17.09
C ILE A 520 -2.04 23.73 17.27
N GLU A 521 -2.02 23.26 18.52
CA GLU A 521 -2.13 21.84 18.83
C GLU A 521 -3.47 21.28 18.37
N PHE A 522 -4.57 21.96 18.70
CA PHE A 522 -5.92 21.57 18.30
C PHE A 522 -6.05 21.41 16.78
N MET A 523 -5.65 22.43 16.01
CA MET A 523 -5.79 22.40 14.55
C MET A 523 -5.01 21.25 13.92
N ARG A 524 -3.81 20.97 14.45
CA ARG A 524 -3.00 19.82 14.00
C ARG A 524 -3.71 18.49 14.23
N VAL A 525 -4.22 18.26 15.44
CA VAL A 525 -4.90 16.99 15.78
C VAL A 525 -6.21 16.84 14.99
N LEU A 526 -6.96 17.94 14.81
CA LEU A 526 -8.18 17.97 14.02
C LEU A 526 -7.92 17.61 12.55
N GLU A 527 -6.93 18.25 11.92
CA GLU A 527 -6.55 17.97 10.53
C GLU A 527 -6.09 16.51 10.35
N ASP A 528 -5.28 16.00 11.29
CA ASP A 528 -4.87 14.59 11.30
C ASP A 528 -6.09 13.64 11.40
N GLY A 529 -7.08 13.99 12.23
CA GLY A 529 -8.34 13.26 12.37
C GLY A 529 -9.19 13.27 11.10
N MET A 530 -9.34 14.43 10.44
CA MET A 530 -10.05 14.56 9.18
C MET A 530 -9.39 13.76 8.05
N GLN A 531 -8.05 13.81 7.94
CA GLN A 531 -7.32 13.02 6.94
C GLN A 531 -7.48 11.52 7.18
N LEU A 532 -7.47 11.08 8.44
CA LEU A 532 -7.75 9.69 8.79
C LEU A 532 -9.17 9.27 8.39
N ALA A 533 -10.17 10.12 8.62
CA ALA A 533 -11.56 9.86 8.23
C ALA A 533 -11.70 9.74 6.71
N LEU A 534 -11.02 10.60 5.94
CA LEU A 534 -10.97 10.52 4.48
C LEU A 534 -10.29 9.24 3.99
N ARG A 535 -9.20 8.80 4.62
CA ARG A 535 -8.57 7.52 4.28
C ARG A 535 -9.50 6.34 4.51
N LYS A 536 -10.22 6.32 5.65
CA LYS A 536 -11.24 5.29 5.91
C LYS A 536 -12.38 5.34 4.91
N TRP A 537 -12.82 6.54 4.52
CA TRP A 537 -13.85 6.71 3.49
C TRP A 537 -13.44 6.08 2.15
N VAL A 538 -12.21 6.34 1.69
CA VAL A 538 -11.70 5.76 0.43
C VAL A 538 -11.47 4.24 0.53
N ALA A 539 -11.28 3.71 1.74
CA ALA A 539 -11.15 2.28 1.98
C ALA A 539 -12.48 1.52 1.83
N LEU A 540 -13.62 2.18 2.07
CA LEU A 540 -14.95 1.61 1.90
C LEU A 540 -15.34 1.47 0.41
N PRO A 541 -16.40 0.69 0.10
CA PRO A 541 -16.96 0.62 -1.25
C PRO A 541 -17.36 2.00 -1.80
N SER A 542 -17.29 2.17 -3.12
CA SER A 542 -17.57 3.46 -3.77
C SER A 542 -19.04 3.87 -3.75
N HIS A 543 -19.95 2.91 -3.58
CA HIS A 543 -21.37 3.19 -3.37
C HIS A 543 -21.62 3.49 -1.89
N MET A 544 -22.53 4.42 -1.63
CA MET A 544 -22.95 4.73 -0.26
C MET A 544 -23.61 3.50 0.38
N SER A 545 -23.22 3.20 1.60
CA SER A 545 -23.73 2.07 2.40
C SER A 545 -23.81 2.45 3.87
N SER A 546 -24.40 1.57 4.70
CA SER A 546 -24.49 1.77 6.16
C SER A 546 -23.13 1.97 6.81
N ALA A 547 -22.06 1.38 6.28
CA ALA A 547 -20.69 1.58 6.73
C ALA A 547 -20.22 3.05 6.71
N HIS A 548 -20.82 3.89 5.86
CA HIS A 548 -20.46 5.29 5.72
C HIS A 548 -21.12 6.18 6.78
N ILE A 549 -22.21 5.72 7.41
CA ILE A 549 -22.98 6.51 8.39
C ILE A 549 -22.12 6.90 9.60
N PRO A 550 -21.35 5.98 10.23
CA PRO A 550 -20.44 6.37 11.31
C PRO A 550 -19.39 7.40 10.87
N LEU A 551 -18.88 7.32 9.64
CA LEU A 551 -17.92 8.31 9.13
C LEU A 551 -18.56 9.69 8.96
N HIS A 552 -19.80 9.76 8.49
CA HIS A 552 -20.55 11.02 8.44
C HIS A 552 -20.71 11.65 9.82
N HIS A 553 -21.01 10.83 10.83
CA HIS A 553 -21.07 11.31 12.21
C HIS A 553 -19.73 11.88 12.69
N HIS A 554 -18.61 11.21 12.40
CA HIS A 554 -17.28 11.73 12.73
C HIS A 554 -16.96 13.03 11.97
N PHE A 555 -17.35 13.15 10.69
CA PHE A 555 -17.18 14.40 9.96
C PHE A 555 -17.95 15.55 10.61
N GLN A 556 -19.20 15.31 11.02
CA GLN A 556 -19.98 16.28 11.77
C GLN A 556 -19.29 16.66 13.09
N GLN A 557 -18.83 15.68 13.87
CA GLN A 557 -18.09 15.94 15.12
C GLN A 557 -16.85 16.80 14.88
N PHE A 558 -16.07 16.57 13.83
CA PHE A 558 -14.90 17.40 13.52
C PHE A 558 -15.28 18.83 13.12
N VAL A 559 -16.38 19.02 12.38
CA VAL A 559 -16.90 20.37 12.05
C VAL A 559 -17.35 21.09 13.32
N GLU A 560 -18.12 20.43 14.19
CA GLU A 560 -18.58 21.00 15.46
C GLU A 560 -17.40 21.32 16.39
N LEU A 561 -16.37 20.46 16.45
CA LEU A 561 -15.13 20.74 17.19
C LEU A 561 -14.41 21.99 16.65
N GLN A 562 -14.36 22.15 15.33
CA GLN A 562 -13.75 23.33 14.70
C GLN A 562 -14.52 24.61 15.04
N GLU A 563 -15.85 24.55 15.02
CA GLU A 563 -16.73 25.65 15.41
C GLU A 563 -16.62 25.95 16.90
N ALA A 564 -16.43 24.93 17.75
CA ALA A 564 -16.24 25.07 19.18
C ALA A 564 -15.00 25.93 19.51
N VAL A 565 -13.88 25.78 18.79
CA VAL A 565 -12.70 26.68 18.96
C VAL A 565 -13.08 28.14 18.79
N GLN A 566 -13.92 28.46 17.80
CA GLN A 566 -14.35 29.82 17.53
C GLN A 566 -15.22 30.34 18.68
N ILE A 567 -16.08 29.49 19.24
CA ILE A 567 -16.88 29.78 20.43
C ILE A 567 -15.97 30.09 21.62
N PHE A 568 -14.99 29.23 21.93
CA PHE A 568 -14.03 29.44 23.03
C PHE A 568 -13.23 30.74 22.85
N GLY A 569 -12.75 31.02 21.64
CA GLY A 569 -12.04 32.26 21.34
C GLY A 569 -12.93 33.51 21.49
N SER A 570 -14.18 33.43 21.03
CA SER A 570 -15.18 34.49 21.17
C SER A 570 -15.48 34.78 22.64
N LEU A 571 -15.74 33.73 23.44
CA LEU A 571 -15.99 33.82 24.88
C LEU A 571 -14.80 34.41 25.64
N ALA A 572 -13.57 33.98 25.35
CA ALA A 572 -12.37 34.51 25.99
C ALA A 572 -12.14 36.01 25.71
N SER A 573 -12.59 36.50 24.54
CA SER A 573 -12.52 37.92 24.16
C SER A 573 -13.72 38.76 24.60
N THR A 574 -14.74 38.13 25.21
CA THR A 574 -15.98 38.81 25.60
C THR A 574 -15.76 39.64 26.86
N ASN A 575 -16.18 40.90 26.81
CA ASN A 575 -16.14 41.84 27.91
C ASN A 575 -17.45 42.65 27.94
N GLU A 576 -17.64 43.47 28.97
CA GLU A 576 -18.87 44.25 29.16
C GLU A 576 -19.23 45.14 27.95
N THR A 577 -18.23 45.61 27.20
CA THR A 577 -18.42 46.54 26.07
C THR A 577 -18.80 45.86 24.76
N ASN A 578 -18.50 44.57 24.58
CA ASN A 578 -18.71 43.84 23.32
C ASN A 578 -19.73 42.69 23.44
N LEU A 579 -20.39 42.56 24.58
CA LEU A 579 -21.30 41.47 24.93
C LEU A 579 -22.41 41.26 23.89
N GLU A 580 -23.14 42.31 23.52
CA GLU A 580 -24.27 42.19 22.57
C GLU A 580 -23.80 41.70 21.20
N LYS A 581 -22.68 42.26 20.71
CA LYS A 581 -22.09 41.87 19.43
C LYS A 581 -21.64 40.40 19.47
N LYS A 582 -20.87 40.01 20.49
CA LYS A 582 -20.36 38.65 20.65
C LYS A 582 -21.49 37.63 20.85
N SER A 583 -22.53 37.99 21.60
CA SER A 583 -23.73 37.18 21.78
C SER A 583 -24.46 36.92 20.47
N SER A 584 -24.59 37.93 19.61
CA SER A 584 -25.25 37.76 18.30
C SER A 584 -24.48 36.81 17.37
N GLU A 585 -23.14 36.88 17.37
CA GLU A 585 -22.27 35.96 16.62
C GLU A 585 -22.45 34.51 17.11
N LEU A 586 -22.48 34.29 18.42
CA LEU A 586 -22.66 32.95 19.01
C LEU A 586 -24.06 32.38 18.77
N LYS A 587 -25.10 33.22 18.76
CA LYS A 587 -26.48 32.76 18.49
C LYS A 587 -26.63 32.12 17.12
N LEU A 588 -25.91 32.60 16.11
CA LEU A 588 -25.93 32.03 14.77
C LEU A 588 -25.39 30.60 14.76
N VAL A 589 -24.22 30.38 15.40
CA VAL A 589 -23.60 29.05 15.51
C VAL A 589 -24.49 28.09 16.30
N LEU A 590 -25.02 28.55 17.44
CA LEU A 590 -25.91 27.73 18.28
C LEU A 590 -27.25 27.41 17.59
N GLN A 591 -27.74 28.28 16.72
CA GLN A 591 -28.90 27.97 15.89
C GLN A 591 -28.56 26.89 14.86
N ALA A 592 -27.40 26.98 14.20
CA ALA A 592 -26.94 25.97 13.27
C ALA A 592 -26.74 24.59 13.93
N TRP A 593 -26.27 24.53 15.18
CA TRP A 593 -26.14 23.26 15.93
C TRP A 593 -27.48 22.66 16.38
N ARG A 594 -28.53 23.49 16.45
CA ARG A 594 -29.85 23.06 16.86
C ARG A 594 -30.63 22.44 15.70
N GLU A 595 -30.39 22.96 14.49
CA GLU A 595 -30.91 22.45 13.23
C GLU A 595 -30.17 21.18 12.82
#